data_AF-A0A957S011-F1
#
_entry.id   AF-A0A957S011-F1
#
_cell.length_a   1.000
_cell.length_b   1.000
_cell.length_c   1.000
_cell.angle_alpha   90.00
_cell.angle_beta   90.00
_cell.angle_gamma   90.00
#
_symmetry.space_group_name_H-M   'P 1'
#
loop_
_entity.id
_entity.type
_entity.pdbx_description
1 polymer ?
#
loop_
_entity_poly.entity_id
_entity_poly.type
_entity_poly.pdbx_seq_one_letter_code
_entity_poly.pdbx_strand_id
1 'polypeptide(L)'
;MRAQTTFDLHHTADMLARRELLTPALLLLAGHRPLAFVAGQLLYGLAPVAALFGLAGCQDWARLLSHPHGAAQLQQALEDAASDRDR
;
A
#
# COMPACT_ATOMS: atom_id res chain seq x y z
N MET A 1 -23.46 1.46 -7.35
CA MET A 1 -22.14 1.74 -7.97
C MET A 1 -21.05 1.49 -6.95
N ARG A 2 -20.50 0.26 -6.89
CA ARG A 2 -19.27 -0.03 -6.16
C ARG A 2 -18.14 0.15 -7.16
N ALA A 3 -17.39 1.23 -7.05
CA ALA A 3 -16.21 1.46 -7.87
C ALA A 3 -15.25 0.28 -7.62
N GLN A 4 -15.12 -0.59 -8.62
CA GLN A 4 -14.03 -1.55 -8.72
C GLN A 4 -12.77 -0.70 -8.88
N THR A 5 -12.12 -0.34 -7.77
CA THR A 5 -10.72 0.05 -7.81
C THR A 5 -9.94 -1.18 -8.22
N THR A 6 -9.31 -1.13 -9.38
CA THR A 6 -8.41 -2.12 -9.98
C THR A 6 -7.20 -2.50 -9.10
N PHE A 7 -7.18 -2.06 -7.85
CA PHE A 7 -6.13 -2.30 -6.88
C PHE A 7 -6.57 -3.37 -5.88
N ASP A 8 -6.01 -4.56 -6.02
CA ASP A 8 -6.29 -5.69 -5.15
C ASP A 8 -5.39 -5.60 -3.90
N LEU A 9 -5.96 -5.11 -2.79
CA LEU A 9 -5.27 -4.95 -1.51
C LEU A 9 -4.75 -6.30 -0.98
N HIS A 10 -5.47 -7.39 -1.22
CA HIS A 10 -5.05 -8.73 -0.81
C HIS A 10 -3.83 -9.19 -1.61
N HIS A 11 -3.85 -9.01 -2.94
CA HIS A 11 -2.69 -9.31 -3.77
C HIS A 11 -1.44 -8.55 -3.31
N THR A 12 -1.64 -7.31 -2.89
CA THR A 12 -0.59 -6.42 -2.42
C THR A 12 -0.02 -6.85 -1.06
N ALA A 13 -0.89 -7.20 -0.13
CA ALA A 13 -0.51 -7.73 1.18
C ALA A 13 0.26 -9.05 1.04
N ASP A 14 -0.17 -9.95 0.14
CA ASP A 14 0.51 -11.21 -0.17
C ASP A 14 1.91 -10.97 -0.76
N MET A 15 2.05 -10.01 -1.67
CA MET A 15 3.35 -9.59 -2.22
C MET A 15 4.32 -9.07 -1.16
N LEU A 16 3.83 -8.27 -0.22
CA LEU A 16 4.62 -7.76 0.92
C LEU A 16 4.97 -8.88 1.90
N ALA A 17 4.04 -9.81 2.15
CA ALA A 17 4.24 -10.97 3.00
C ALA A 17 5.34 -11.88 2.47
N ARG A 18 5.33 -12.19 1.17
CA ARG A 18 6.36 -13.01 0.51
C ARG A 18 7.76 -12.40 0.56
N ARG A 19 7.88 -11.09 0.72
CA ARG A 19 9.15 -10.35 0.80
C ARG A 19 9.58 -10.02 2.23
N GLU A 20 8.87 -10.53 3.24
CA GLU A 20 9.06 -10.20 4.66
C GLU A 20 8.94 -8.69 4.95
N LEU A 21 8.22 -7.96 4.10
CA LEU A 21 7.99 -6.53 4.22
C LEU A 21 6.69 -6.21 4.99
N LEU A 22 5.99 -7.23 5.51
CA LEU A 22 4.79 -7.07 6.31
C LEU A 22 5.02 -6.22 7.56
N THR A 23 6.03 -6.56 8.35
CA THR A 23 6.37 -5.86 9.59
C THR A 23 6.77 -4.39 9.37
N PRO A 24 7.71 -4.04 8.45
CA PRO A 24 8.02 -2.64 8.20
C PRO A 24 6.85 -1.87 7.57
N ALA A 25 6.00 -2.51 6.76
CA ALA A 25 4.79 -1.88 6.24
C ALA A 25 3.80 -1.55 7.36
N LEU A 26 3.53 -2.49 8.27
CA LEU A 26 2.70 -2.26 9.44
C LEU A 26 3.29 -1.18 10.35
N LEU A 27 4.62 -1.15 10.55
CA LEU A 27 5.30 -0.13 11.35
C LEU A 27 5.18 1.26 10.72
N LEU A 28 5.33 1.36 9.40
CA LEU A 28 5.16 2.61 8.64
C LEU A 28 3.72 3.13 8.75
N LEU A 29 2.73 2.24 8.66
CA LEU A 29 1.32 2.60 8.77
C LEU A 29 0.89 2.92 10.21
N ALA A 30 1.42 2.20 11.20
CA ALA A 30 1.19 2.46 12.62
C ALA A 30 1.86 3.75 13.11
N GLY A 31 2.95 4.18 12.46
CA GLY A 31 3.76 5.37 12.76
C GLY A 31 3.08 6.74 12.51
N HIS A 32 1.75 6.82 12.53
CA HIS A 32 0.91 8.01 12.31
C HIS A 32 0.57 8.31 10.83
N ARG A 33 -0.68 8.73 10.58
CA ARG A 33 -1.23 9.19 9.27
C ARG A 33 -0.30 10.08 8.41
N PRO A 34 0.48 11.04 8.94
CA PRO A 34 1.35 11.87 8.10
C PRO A 34 2.41 11.08 7.34
N LEU A 35 2.94 9.97 7.86
CA LEU A 35 3.97 9.18 7.16
C LEU A 35 3.42 8.48 5.92
N ALA A 36 2.23 7.87 6.04
CA ALA A 36 1.55 7.29 4.88
C ALA A 36 1.26 8.36 3.82
N PHE A 37 0.85 9.56 4.23
CA PHE A 37 0.62 10.67 3.30
C PHE A 37 1.91 11.12 2.60
N VAL A 38 3.00 11.28 3.34
CA VAL A 38 4.32 11.64 2.76
C VAL A 38 4.81 10.56 1.80
N ALA A 39 4.63 9.28 2.14
CA ALA A 39 4.97 8.16 1.27
C ALA A 39 4.12 8.17 -0.02
N GLY A 40 2.82 8.43 0.09
CA GLY A 40 1.93 8.59 -1.06
C GLY A 40 2.35 9.75 -1.97
N GLN A 41 2.77 10.87 -1.36
CA GLN A 41 3.20 12.05 -2.10
C GLN A 41 4.57 11.87 -2.79
N LEU A 42 5.50 11.18 -2.13
CA LEU A 42 6.76 10.74 -2.74
C LEU A 42 6.50 9.80 -3.91
N LEU A 43 5.62 8.81 -3.72
CA LEU A 43 5.24 7.90 -4.80
C LEU A 43 4.55 8.64 -5.95
N TYR A 44 3.72 9.65 -5.67
CA TYR A 44 3.07 10.45 -6.71
C TYR A 44 4.09 11.24 -7.52
N GLY A 45 5.09 11.84 -6.87
CA GLY A 45 6.18 12.56 -7.53
C GLY A 45 7.11 11.63 -8.32
N LEU A 46 7.35 10.42 -7.82
CA LEU A 46 8.18 9.40 -8.48
C LEU A 46 7.42 8.54 -9.49
N ALA A 47 6.09 8.56 -9.48
CA ALA A 47 5.24 7.77 -10.38
C ALA A 47 5.52 8.01 -11.87
N PRO A 48 5.69 9.25 -12.38
CA PRO A 48 6.05 9.45 -13.78
C PRO A 48 7.44 8.86 -14.10
N VAL A 49 8.39 8.94 -13.17
CA VAL A 49 9.72 8.32 -13.32
C VAL A 49 9.58 6.80 -13.34
N ALA A 50 8.83 6.23 -12.40
CA ALA A 50 8.56 4.78 -12.33
C ALA A 50 7.83 4.26 -13.57
N ALA A 51 6.91 5.04 -14.14
CA ALA A 51 6.22 4.73 -15.39
C ALA A 51 7.19 4.69 -16.58
N LEU A 52 8.17 5.60 -16.64
CA LEU A 52 9.24 5.56 -17.64
C LEU A 52 10.13 4.32 -17.50
N PHE A 53 10.28 3.77 -16.29
CA PHE A 53 10.99 2.52 -16.02
C PHE A 53 10.10 1.26 -16.08
N GLY A 54 8.83 1.36 -16.47
CA GLY A 54 7.92 0.22 -16.60
C GLY A 54 7.37 -0.33 -15.29
N LEU A 55 7.52 0.37 -14.15
CA LEU A 55 6.88 0.01 -12.88
C LEU A 55 5.40 0.44 -12.89
N ALA A 56 4.57 -0.33 -13.59
CA ALA A 56 3.12 -0.23 -13.52
C ALA A 56 2.66 -0.60 -12.09
N GLY A 57 2.20 0.39 -11.32
CA GLY A 57 1.70 0.19 -9.96
C GLY A 57 1.99 1.35 -9.00
N CYS A 58 3.04 2.15 -9.26
CA CYS A 58 3.37 3.28 -8.39
C CYS A 58 2.24 4.32 -8.27
N GLN A 59 1.46 4.54 -9.33
CA GLN A 59 0.34 5.48 -9.30
C GLN A 59 -0.82 5.01 -8.41
N ASP A 60 -1.15 3.71 -8.44
CA ASP A 60 -2.22 3.18 -7.60
C ASP A 60 -1.83 3.15 -6.13
N TRP A 61 -0.56 2.84 -5.85
CA TRP A 61 0.02 2.97 -4.52
C TRP A 61 0.05 4.42 -4.01
N ALA A 62 0.48 5.36 -4.86
CA ALA A 62 0.43 6.79 -4.54
C ALA A 62 -1.00 7.22 -4.19
N ARG A 63 -1.96 6.85 -5.04
CA ARG A 63 -3.37 7.18 -4.86
C ARG A 63 -3.92 6.59 -3.57
N LEU A 64 -3.62 5.34 -3.25
CA LEU A 64 -4.07 4.68 -2.03
C LEU A 64 -3.51 5.37 -0.78
N LEU A 65 -2.21 5.65 -0.74
CA LEU A 65 -1.54 6.23 0.42
C LEU A 65 -1.90 7.71 0.63
N SER A 66 -2.18 8.45 -0.44
CA SER A 66 -2.67 9.83 -0.36
C SER A 66 -4.17 9.92 -0.02
N HIS A 67 -4.93 8.82 -0.06
CA HIS A 67 -6.33 8.82 0.36
C HIS A 67 -6.46 8.78 1.90
N PRO A 68 -7.35 9.60 2.50
CA PRO A 68 -7.48 9.70 3.96
C PRO A 68 -7.87 8.39 4.65
N HIS A 69 -8.50 7.46 3.93
CA HIS A 69 -8.90 6.13 4.43
C HIS A 69 -8.12 4.98 3.75
N GLY A 70 -7.25 5.28 2.79
CA GLY A 70 -6.55 4.24 2.03
C GLY A 70 -5.48 3.54 2.87
N ALA A 71 -4.74 4.30 3.69
CA ALA A 71 -3.80 3.73 4.65
C ALA A 71 -4.48 2.79 5.66
N ALA A 72 -5.63 3.18 6.22
CA ALA A 72 -6.36 2.33 7.16
C ALA A 72 -6.85 1.02 6.53
N GLN A 73 -7.35 1.07 5.28
CA GLN A 73 -7.76 -0.14 4.55
C GLN A 73 -6.57 -1.04 4.21
N LEU A 74 -5.41 -0.46 3.90
CA LEU A 74 -4.18 -1.22 3.65
C LEU A 74 -3.67 -1.87 4.94
N GLN A 75 -3.71 -1.16 6.06
CA GLN A 75 -3.32 -1.71 7.37
C GLN A 75 -4.16 -2.94 7.69
N GLN A 76 -5.48 -2.84 7.56
CA GLN A 76 -6.38 -3.94 7.86
C GLN A 76 -6.10 -5.16 6.95
N ALA A 77 -5.86 -4.94 5.66
CA ALA A 77 -5.49 -6.02 4.74
C ALA A 77 -4.14 -6.68 5.10
N LEU A 78 -3.18 -5.92 5.61
CA LEU A 78 -1.89 -6.44 6.09
C LEU A 78 -2.04 -7.21 7.40
N GLU A 79 -2.89 -6.75 8.32
CA GLU A 79 -3.21 -7.44 9.57
C GLU A 79 -3.93 -8.78 9.31
N ASP A 80 -4.87 -8.80 8.37
CA ASP A 80 -5.55 -10.03 7.93
C ASP A 80 -4.55 -11.03 7.33
N ALA A 81 -3.65 -10.57 6.46
CA ALA A 81 -2.61 -11.42 5.85
C ALA A 81 -1.57 -11.92 6.86
N ALA A 82 -1.22 -11.11 7.86
CA ALA A 82 -0.33 -11.53 8.94
C ALA A 82 -0.99 -12.61 9.81
N SER A 83 -2.28 -12.45 10.11
CA SER A 83 -3.05 -13.41 10.91
C SER A 83 -3.25 -14.75 10.20
N ASP A 84 -3.36 -14.74 8.86
CA ASP A 84 -3.43 -15.96 8.05
C ASP A 84 -2.10 -16.74 8.02
N ARG A 85 -0.96 -16.04 8.10
CA ARG A 85 0.38 -16.65 8.12
C ARG A 85 0.71 -17.36 9.45
N ASP A 86 0.11 -16.93 10.56
CA ASP A 86 0.34 -17.48 11.91
C ASP A 86 -0.54 -18.70 12.23
N ARG A 87 -1.49 -19.06 11.35
CA ARG A 87 -2.40 -20.21 11.49
C ARG A 87 -1.91 -21.44 10.74
#